data_AF-A0A3B1D160-F1
#
_entry.id   AF-A0A3B1D160-F1
#
_cell.length_a   1.000
_cell.length_b   1.000
_cell.length_c   1.000
_cell.angle_alpha   90.00
_cell.angle_beta   90.00
_cell.angle_gamma   90.00
#
_symmetry.space_group_name_H-M   'P 1'
#
loop_
_entity.id
_entity.type
_entity.pdbx_description
1 polymer ?
#
loop_
_entity_poly.entity_id
_entity_poly.type
_entity_poly.pdbx_seq_one_letter_code
_entity_poly.pdbx_strand_id
1 'polypeptide(L)'
;MSSEKIKELINEYFDNELDKSEEVFLFTNLSQNKEAREYFKQMNVLSENVKNTFEEFPLGLEEDILSATVSRSERSKKFSFKIPTIISYAFSVVLLILSIVLYSNSVEYKKDIEINMQQINYQNKMLEMMFNSLPPAEVKTKLDNEIIIRPTM
;
A
#
# COMPACT_ATOMS: atom_id res chain seq x y z
N MET A 1 -69.02 -15.38 0.37
CA MET A 1 -67.56 -15.09 0.37
C MET A 1 -66.86 -16.19 -0.40
N SER A 2 -65.81 -15.91 -1.18
CA SER A 2 -65.07 -16.97 -1.88
C SER A 2 -64.29 -17.83 -0.87
N SER A 3 -64.14 -19.13 -1.15
CA SER A 3 -63.37 -20.06 -0.31
C SER A 3 -61.93 -19.56 -0.10
N GLU A 4 -61.34 -18.93 -1.13
CA GLU A 4 -60.00 -18.35 -1.06
C GLU A 4 -59.85 -17.23 -0.04
N LYS A 5 -60.83 -16.31 0.02
CA LYS A 5 -60.78 -15.19 0.98
C LYS A 5 -60.89 -15.66 2.43
N ILE A 6 -61.54 -16.80 2.68
CA ILE A 6 -61.58 -17.40 4.01
C ILE A 6 -60.23 -18.04 4.35
N LYS A 7 -59.55 -18.65 3.38
CA LYS A 7 -58.19 -19.21 3.57
C LYS A 7 -57.16 -18.11 3.87
N GLU A 8 -57.29 -16.96 3.22
CA GLU A 8 -56.48 -15.76 3.50
C GLU A 8 -56.62 -15.29 4.95
N LEU A 9 -57.86 -15.09 5.43
CA LEU A 9 -58.11 -14.74 6.84
C LEU A 9 -57.61 -15.80 7.82
N ILE A 10 -57.65 -17.09 7.45
CA ILE A 10 -57.09 -18.16 8.28
C ILE A 10 -55.57 -18.00 8.40
N ASN A 11 -54.87 -17.69 7.31
CA ASN A 11 -53.42 -17.49 7.34
C ASN A 11 -53.05 -16.28 8.20
N GLU A 12 -53.71 -15.14 7.98
CA GLU A 12 -53.51 -13.92 8.79
C GLU A 12 -53.76 -14.17 10.28
N TYR A 13 -54.74 -15.03 10.63
CA TYR A 13 -54.97 -15.43 12.01
C TYR A 13 -53.79 -16.21 12.60
N PHE A 14 -53.20 -17.16 11.86
CA PHE A 14 -52.07 -17.95 12.35
C PHE A 14 -50.76 -17.13 12.45
N ASP A 15 -50.63 -16.09 11.64
CA ASP A 15 -49.50 -15.14 11.67
C ASP A 15 -49.68 -14.01 12.71
N ASN A 16 -50.83 -13.95 13.40
CA ASN A 16 -51.26 -12.87 14.30
C ASN A 16 -51.38 -11.49 13.62
N GLU A 17 -51.70 -11.46 12.33
CA GLU A 17 -51.92 -10.22 11.56
C GLU A 17 -53.42 -9.87 11.41
N LEU A 18 -54.32 -10.75 11.83
CA LEU A 18 -55.76 -10.54 11.73
C LEU A 18 -56.28 -9.55 12.79
N ASP A 19 -57.12 -8.59 12.37
CA ASP A 19 -57.77 -7.68 13.30
C ASP A 19 -58.86 -8.38 14.12
N LYS A 20 -59.05 -7.96 15.38
CA LYS A 20 -60.03 -8.56 16.30
C LYS A 20 -61.46 -8.51 15.79
N SER A 21 -61.80 -7.49 14.98
CA SER A 21 -63.13 -7.39 14.37
C SER A 21 -63.37 -8.46 13.30
N GLU A 22 -62.30 -8.87 12.60
CA GLU A 22 -62.32 -9.87 11.53
C GLU A 22 -62.19 -11.30 12.06
N GLU A 23 -61.61 -11.50 13.26
CA GLU A 23 -61.61 -12.79 13.95
C GLU A 23 -63.02 -13.31 14.23
N VAL A 24 -63.91 -12.47 14.75
CA VAL A 24 -65.31 -12.84 15.03
C VAL A 24 -66.01 -13.26 13.74
N PHE A 25 -65.70 -12.57 12.65
CA PHE A 25 -66.21 -12.88 11.33
C PHE A 25 -65.65 -14.21 10.80
N LEU A 26 -64.35 -14.47 10.97
CA LEU A 26 -63.70 -15.72 10.61
C LEU A 26 -64.35 -16.92 11.33
N PHE A 27 -64.52 -16.88 12.65
CA PHE A 27 -65.11 -17.98 13.42
C PHE A 27 -66.58 -18.24 13.05
N THR A 28 -67.32 -17.18 12.72
CA THR A 28 -68.69 -17.31 12.21
C THR A 28 -68.71 -18.06 10.87
N ASN A 29 -67.81 -17.73 9.94
CA ASN A 29 -67.71 -18.38 8.63
C ASN A 29 -67.17 -19.82 8.73
N LEU A 30 -66.25 -20.10 9.65
CA LEU A 30 -65.76 -21.45 9.94
C LEU A 30 -66.90 -22.37 10.40
N SER A 31 -67.87 -21.87 11.17
CA SER A 31 -69.01 -22.70 11.60
C SER A 31 -69.87 -23.17 10.41
N GLN A 32 -69.93 -22.38 9.34
CA GLN A 32 -70.80 -22.59 8.18
C GLN A 32 -70.12 -23.40 7.06
N ASN A 33 -68.78 -23.34 6.94
CA ASN A 33 -68.04 -24.00 5.86
C ASN A 33 -67.19 -25.17 6.36
N LYS A 34 -67.46 -26.39 5.85
CA LYS A 34 -66.71 -27.60 6.18
C LYS A 34 -65.28 -27.59 5.63
N GLU A 35 -65.07 -27.09 4.40
CA GLU A 35 -63.75 -27.03 3.77
C GLU A 35 -62.81 -26.08 4.55
N ALA A 36 -63.34 -24.91 4.94
CA ALA A 36 -62.58 -23.94 5.71
C ALA A 36 -62.18 -24.47 7.10
N ARG A 37 -63.04 -25.26 7.77
CA ARG A 37 -62.69 -25.94 9.02
C ARG A 37 -61.58 -26.96 8.86
N GLU A 38 -61.61 -27.71 7.77
CA GLU A 38 -60.57 -28.71 7.52
C GLU A 38 -59.22 -28.03 7.27
N TYR A 39 -59.22 -26.93 6.53
CA TYR A 39 -58.03 -26.09 6.32
C TYR A 39 -57.50 -25.51 7.64
N PHE A 40 -58.38 -24.95 8.48
CA PHE A 40 -58.02 -24.42 9.79
C PHE A 40 -57.38 -25.49 10.69
N LYS A 41 -57.93 -26.71 10.70
CA LYS A 41 -57.35 -27.83 11.46
C LYS A 41 -55.96 -28.22 10.97
N GLN A 42 -55.76 -28.30 9.65
CA GLN A 42 -54.46 -28.61 9.06
C GLN A 42 -53.41 -27.57 9.46
N MET A 43 -53.79 -26.29 9.42
CA MET A 43 -52.90 -25.20 9.81
C MET A 43 -52.59 -25.22 11.32
N ASN A 44 -53.57 -25.54 12.16
CA ASN A 44 -53.35 -25.69 13.60
C ASN A 44 -52.35 -26.82 13.92
N VAL A 45 -52.51 -27.98 13.27
CA VAL A 45 -51.58 -29.11 13.40
C VAL A 45 -50.18 -28.71 12.93
N LEU A 46 -50.06 -27.95 11.83
CA LEU A 46 -48.77 -27.47 11.35
C LEU A 46 -48.12 -26.52 12.37
N SER A 47 -48.86 -25.53 12.88
CA SER A 47 -48.38 -24.58 13.88
C SER A 47 -47.88 -25.28 15.15
N GLU A 48 -48.61 -26.29 15.63
CA GLU A 48 -48.22 -27.06 16.80
C GLU A 48 -46.95 -27.89 16.56
N ASN A 49 -46.84 -28.56 15.40
CA ASN A 49 -45.64 -29.31 15.05
C ASN A 49 -44.41 -28.40 14.88
N VAL A 50 -44.59 -27.22 14.29
CA VAL A 50 -43.53 -26.22 14.16
C VAL A 50 -43.07 -25.74 15.53
N LYS A 51 -44.00 -25.43 16.45
CA LYS A 51 -43.68 -25.09 17.84
C LYS A 51 -42.88 -26.18 18.55
N ASN A 52 -43.21 -27.45 18.32
CA ASN A 52 -42.50 -28.60 18.89
C ASN A 52 -41.16 -28.91 18.20
N THR A 53 -40.91 -28.35 17.02
CA THR A 53 -39.65 -28.51 16.27
C THR A 53 -38.63 -27.44 16.66
N PHE A 54 -39.05 -26.33 17.26
CA PHE A 54 -38.11 -25.38 17.85
C PHE A 54 -37.44 -26.05 19.05
N GLU A 55 -36.20 -26.50 18.85
CA GLU A 55 -35.31 -26.89 19.94
C GLU A 55 -35.11 -25.69 20.87
N GLU A 56 -35.00 -25.95 22.18
CA GLU A 56 -34.56 -24.92 23.12
C GLU A 56 -33.25 -24.31 22.63
N PHE A 57 -33.19 -22.97 22.60
CA PHE A 57 -31.97 -22.26 22.19
C PHE A 57 -30.78 -22.85 22.94
N PRO A 58 -29.71 -23.28 22.22
CA PRO A 58 -28.60 -23.96 22.86
C PRO A 58 -28.02 -23.08 23.97
N LEU A 59 -27.81 -23.69 25.15
CA LEU A 59 -27.18 -23.02 26.28
C LEU A 59 -25.81 -22.51 25.83
N GLY A 60 -25.62 -21.19 25.81
CA GLY A 60 -24.39 -20.55 25.35
C GLY A 60 -24.43 -19.99 23.92
N LEU A 61 -25.58 -20.00 23.22
CA LEU A 61 -25.71 -19.37 21.89
C LEU A 61 -25.20 -17.92 21.87
N GLU A 62 -25.44 -17.20 22.96
CA GLU A 62 -25.01 -15.81 23.11
C GLU A 62 -23.49 -15.70 23.27
N GLU A 63 -22.87 -16.63 24.00
CA GLU A 63 -21.41 -16.76 24.10
C GLU A 63 -20.78 -17.19 22.77
N ASP A 64 -21.42 -18.08 22.02
CA ASP A 64 -20.99 -18.49 20.68
C ASP A 64 -21.09 -17.35 19.67
N ILE A 65 -22.16 -16.54 19.71
CA ILE A 65 -22.32 -15.37 18.85
C ILE A 65 -21.30 -14.28 19.22
N LEU A 66 -21.12 -13.99 20.51
CA LEU A 66 -20.15 -13.01 21.00
C LEU A 66 -18.72 -13.45 20.67
N SER A 67 -18.38 -14.72 20.88
CA SER A 67 -17.07 -15.27 20.54
C SER A 67 -16.84 -15.29 19.02
N ALA A 68 -17.85 -15.59 18.21
CA ALA A 68 -17.76 -15.53 16.75
C ALA A 68 -17.56 -14.10 16.22
N THR A 69 -18.18 -13.10 16.84
CA THR A 69 -18.01 -11.69 16.45
C THR A 69 -16.67 -11.13 16.92
N VAL A 70 -16.25 -11.43 18.15
CA VAL A 70 -14.94 -11.02 18.70
C VAL A 70 -13.80 -11.69 17.93
N SER A 71 -13.88 -13.01 17.68
CA SER A 71 -12.86 -13.75 16.93
C SER A 71 -12.77 -13.37 15.44
N ARG A 72 -13.81 -12.76 14.86
CA ARG A 72 -13.72 -12.21 13.49
C ARG A 72 -12.88 -10.92 13.43
N SER A 73 -12.87 -10.14 14.51
CA SER A 73 -12.00 -8.95 14.63
C SER A 73 -10.55 -9.30 14.98
N GLU A 74 -10.35 -10.44 15.65
CA GLU A 74 -9.04 -10.94 16.06
C GLU A 74 -8.48 -12.07 15.17
N ARG A 75 -9.14 -12.39 14.05
CA ARG A 75 -8.58 -13.28 13.01
C ARG A 75 -7.37 -12.63 12.36
N SER A 76 -6.27 -12.76 13.07
CA SER A 76 -4.90 -12.50 12.68
C SER A 76 -4.73 -11.18 11.93
N LYS A 77 -4.43 -10.11 12.68
CA LYS A 77 -3.26 -9.33 12.28
C LYS A 77 -2.07 -10.30 12.32
N LYS A 78 -1.93 -11.13 11.28
CA LYS A 78 -0.65 -11.73 10.96
C LYS A 78 0.27 -10.52 10.92
N PHE A 79 1.25 -10.46 11.81
CA PHE A 79 2.38 -9.59 11.64
C PHE A 79 2.93 -9.95 10.25
N SER A 80 2.46 -9.24 9.22
CA SER A 80 3.09 -9.30 7.93
C SER A 80 4.38 -8.56 8.18
N PHE A 81 5.41 -9.34 8.49
CA PHE A 81 6.78 -8.88 8.32
C PHE A 81 6.82 -8.40 6.89
N LYS A 82 6.72 -7.09 6.71
CA LYS A 82 6.87 -6.44 5.41
C LYS A 82 8.36 -6.51 5.11
N ILE A 83 8.85 -7.70 4.81
CA ILE A 83 10.22 -7.99 4.36
C ILE A 83 10.72 -6.92 3.36
N PRO A 84 9.92 -6.45 2.37
CA PRO A 84 10.37 -5.36 1.49
C PRO A 84 10.65 -4.04 2.23
N THR A 85 9.90 -3.70 3.29
CA THR A 85 10.15 -2.46 4.06
C THR A 85 11.41 -2.56 4.92
N ILE A 86 11.72 -3.73 5.48
CA ILE A 86 12.93 -3.96 6.26
C ILE A 86 14.16 -3.93 5.35
N ILE A 87 14.07 -4.58 4.18
CA ILE A 87 15.14 -4.53 3.17
C ILE A 87 15.34 -3.10 2.67
N SER A 88 14.25 -2.37 2.38
CA SER A 88 14.34 -0.97 1.95
C SER A 88 15.00 -0.09 3.01
N TYR A 89 14.67 -0.28 4.29
CA TYR A 89 15.29 0.49 5.37
C TYR A 89 16.78 0.16 5.53
N ALA A 90 17.15 -1.12 5.50
CA ALA A 90 18.55 -1.54 5.54
C ALA A 90 19.35 -0.99 4.35
N PHE A 91 18.76 -1.03 3.15
CA PHE A 91 19.36 -0.48 1.94
C PHE A 91 19.57 1.04 2.03
N SER A 92 18.59 1.79 2.56
CA SER A 92 18.72 3.23 2.79
C SER A 92 19.85 3.57 3.76
N VAL A 93 20.05 2.78 4.82
CA VAL A 93 21.16 2.98 5.78
C VAL A 93 22.51 2.75 5.10
N VAL A 94 22.64 1.70 4.27
CA VAL A 94 23.87 1.45 3.52
C VAL A 94 24.16 2.58 2.52
N LEU A 95 23.15 3.06 1.80
CA LEU A 95 23.30 4.19 0.89
C LEU A 95 23.70 5.48 1.61
N LEU A 96 23.16 5.73 2.80
CA LEU A 96 23.53 6.88 3.62
C LEU A 96 25.02 6.82 3.99
N ILE A 97 25.49 5.67 4.48
CA ILE A 97 26.90 5.47 4.83
C ILE A 97 27.79 5.66 3.60
N LEU A 98 27.42 5.06 2.46
CA LEU A 98 28.17 5.19 1.22
C LEU A 98 28.24 6.65 0.75
N SER A 99 27.14 7.38 0.86
CA SER A 99 27.08 8.80 0.50
C SER A 99 28.04 9.64 1.35
N ILE A 100 28.09 9.39 2.67
CA ILE A 100 29.00 10.08 3.58
C ILE A 100 30.46 9.79 3.22
N VAL A 101 30.81 8.52 2.97
CA VAL A 101 32.16 8.11 2.60
C VAL A 101 32.58 8.74 1.27
N LEU A 102 31.73 8.68 0.24
CA LEU A 102 32.02 9.28 -1.06
C LEU A 102 32.16 10.80 -0.99
N TYR A 103 31.33 11.46 -0.17
CA TYR A 103 31.44 12.90 0.06
C TYR A 103 32.78 13.24 0.72
N SER A 104 33.16 12.52 1.78
CA SER A 104 34.44 12.73 2.47
C SER A 104 35.62 12.60 1.52
N ASN A 105 35.67 11.51 0.74
CA ASN A 105 36.72 11.30 -0.24
C ASN A 105 36.73 12.42 -1.30
N SER A 106 35.56 12.88 -1.76
CA SER A 106 35.49 13.97 -2.74
C SER A 106 36.03 15.30 -2.19
N VAL A 107 35.78 15.60 -0.92
CA VAL A 107 36.35 16.80 -0.28
C VAL A 107 37.87 16.69 -0.17
N GLU A 108 38.38 15.52 0.22
CA GLU A 108 39.83 15.27 0.29
C GLU A 108 40.49 15.38 -1.08
N TYR A 109 39.93 14.75 -2.12
CA TYR A 109 40.43 14.88 -3.49
C TYR A 109 40.44 16.32 -3.99
N LYS A 110 39.41 17.12 -3.68
CA LYS A 110 39.39 18.54 -4.03
C LYS A 110 40.53 19.30 -3.38
N LYS A 111 40.80 19.02 -2.11
CA LYS A 111 41.89 19.65 -1.35
C LYS A 111 43.25 19.27 -1.93
N ASP A 112 43.48 17.99 -2.23
CA ASP A 112 44.73 17.52 -2.83
C ASP A 112 44.96 18.13 -4.22
N ILE A 113 43.90 18.23 -5.03
CA ILE A 113 43.98 18.90 -6.34
C ILE A 113 44.34 20.38 -6.17
N GLU A 114 43.75 21.08 -5.21
CA GLU A 114 44.06 22.50 -4.97
C GLU A 114 45.51 22.69 -4.54
N ILE A 115 46.01 21.87 -3.61
CA ILE A 115 47.40 21.92 -3.15
C ILE A 115 48.36 21.64 -4.32
N ASN A 116 48.10 20.60 -5.10
CA ASN A 116 48.92 20.25 -6.26
C ASN A 116 48.90 21.36 -7.32
N MET A 117 47.73 21.98 -7.56
CA MET A 117 47.60 23.10 -8.50
C MET A 117 48.41 24.31 -8.03
N GLN A 118 48.38 24.63 -6.74
CA GLN A 118 49.19 25.71 -6.16
C GLN A 118 50.69 25.43 -6.32
N GLN A 119 51.12 24.18 -6.06
CA GLN A 119 52.51 23.79 -6.24
C GLN A 119 52.97 23.88 -7.70
N ILE A 120 52.16 23.41 -8.65
CA ILE A 120 52.44 23.52 -10.09
C ILE A 120 52.55 25.00 -10.49
N ASN A 121 51.62 25.84 -10.04
CA ASN A 121 51.66 27.27 -10.34
C ASN A 121 52.91 27.95 -9.79
N TYR A 122 53.36 27.57 -8.59
CA TYR A 122 54.60 28.07 -8.02
C TYR A 122 55.82 27.62 -8.83
N GLN A 123 55.88 26.34 -9.23
CA GLN A 123 56.95 25.81 -10.08
C GLN A 123 57.01 26.52 -11.44
N ASN A 124 55.85 26.77 -12.07
CA ASN A 124 55.78 27.50 -13.34
C ASN A 124 56.31 28.93 -13.21
N LYS A 125 55.95 29.66 -12.15
CA LYS A 125 56.48 31.00 -11.88
C LYS A 125 57.99 30.98 -11.64
N MET A 126 58.49 29.98 -10.92
CA MET A 126 59.93 29.82 -10.70
C MET A 126 60.67 29.55 -12.00
N LEU A 127 60.14 28.67 -12.86
CA LEU A 127 60.68 28.43 -14.20
C LEU A 127 60.71 29.72 -15.02
N GLU A 128 59.62 30.48 -15.04
CA GLU A 128 59.55 31.75 -15.75
C GLU A 128 60.61 32.75 -15.26
N MET A 129 60.78 32.89 -13.94
CA MET A 129 61.83 33.73 -13.36
C MET A 129 63.23 33.23 -13.74
N MET A 130 63.47 31.92 -13.73
CA MET A 130 64.74 31.33 -14.17
C MET A 130 65.01 31.62 -15.63
N PHE A 131 64.04 31.41 -16.52
CA PHE A 131 64.15 31.73 -17.94
C PHE A 131 64.45 33.21 -18.18
N ASN A 132 63.77 34.11 -17.47
CA ASN A 132 63.98 35.56 -17.58
C ASN A 132 65.32 36.03 -16.97
N SER A 133 65.94 35.23 -16.11
CA SER A 133 67.27 35.49 -15.53
C SER A 133 68.44 35.01 -16.41
N LEU A 134 68.15 34.27 -17.49
CA LEU A 134 69.19 33.83 -18.42
C LEU A 134 69.72 35.04 -19.20
N PRO A 135 71.05 35.24 -19.26
CA PRO A 135 71.62 36.33 -20.04
C PRO A 135 71.28 36.14 -21.53
N PRO A 136 71.01 37.22 -22.28
CA PRO A 136 70.77 37.12 -23.72
C PRO A 136 72.02 36.54 -24.39
N ALA A 137 71.87 35.35 -24.99
CA ALA A 137 72.93 34.72 -25.74
C ALA A 137 73.00 35.37 -27.14
N GLU A 138 73.92 36.32 -27.33
CA GLU A 138 74.26 36.80 -28.67
C GLU A 138 75.06 35.72 -29.40
N VAL A 139 74.40 35.01 -30.31
CA VAL A 139 75.08 34.11 -31.25
C VAL A 139 75.74 34.96 -32.32
N LYS A 140 77.02 35.29 -32.13
CA LYS A 140 77.85 35.91 -33.18
C LYS A 140 78.22 34.84 -34.20
N THR A 141 77.51 34.80 -35.31
CA THR A 141 77.87 33.96 -36.45
C THR A 141 79.11 34.55 -37.13
N LYS A 142 80.18 33.76 -37.20
CA LYS A 142 81.30 34.04 -38.10
C LYS A 142 80.85 33.56 -39.49
N LEU A 143 80.63 34.48 -40.43
CA LEU A 143 80.30 34.13 -41.81
C LEU A 143 81.54 33.53 -42.47
N ASP A 144 81.66 32.20 -42.51
CA ASP A 144 82.79 31.50 -43.14
C ASP A 144 82.75 31.56 -44.69
N ASN A 145 81.63 31.98 -45.29
CA ASN A 145 81.47 32.08 -46.74
C ASN A 145 81.00 33.48 -47.16
N GLU A 146 81.89 34.47 -47.08
CA GLU A 146 81.67 35.76 -47.73
C GLU A 146 81.93 35.61 -49.24
N ILE A 147 80.87 35.61 -50.06
CA ILE A 147 81.00 35.58 -51.52
C ILE A 147 81.31 37.00 -52.00
N ILE A 148 82.59 37.26 -52.25
CA ILE A 148 83.04 38.51 -52.88
C ILE A 148 82.91 38.38 -54.39
N ILE A 149 81.86 38.95 -54.97
CA ILE A 149 81.67 39.02 -56.42
C ILE A 149 82.55 40.14 -56.97
N ARG A 150 83.59 39.79 -57.74
CA ARG A 150 84.35 40.76 -58.54
C ARG A 150 83.79 40.77 -59.97
N PRO A 151 83.43 41.93 -60.55
CA PRO A 151 83.01 42.00 -61.93
C PRO A 151 84.23 41.80 -62.85
N THR A 152 84.10 40.92 -63.84
CA THR A 152 85.10 40.76 -64.90
C THR A 152 84.79 41.73 -66.04
N MET A 153 85.79 42.50 -66.49
CA MET A 153 85.70 43.37 -67.68
C MET A 153 85.64 42.57 -68.97
#